data_AF-A0A3A3G9Y2-F1
#
_entry.id   AF-A0A3A3G9Y2-F1
#
_cell.length_a   1.000
_cell.length_b   1.000
_cell.length_c   1.000
_cell.angle_alpha   90.00
_cell.angle_beta   90.00
_cell.angle_gamma   90.00
#
_symmetry.space_group_name_H-M   'P 1'
#
loop_
_entity.id
_entity.type
_entity.pdbx_description
1 polymer ?
#
loop_
_entity_poly.entity_id
_entity_poly.type
_entity_poly.pdbx_seq_one_letter_code
_entity_poly.pdbx_strand_id
1 'polypeptide(L)'
;MTAPADQLFGPKEKITRQEAAVAKVMLSMGAKPVEGTTAGDTDAWAEDAVTFIVGIKFYGPEVTLSADGAADYKSKQAMTRQEAAALLYLASKWSLVP
;
A
#
# COMPACT_ATOMS: atom_id res chain seq x y z
N MET A 1 12.80 16.87 25.09
CA MET A 1 12.88 15.47 24.66
C MET A 1 12.89 15.47 23.15
N THR A 2 14.02 15.11 22.54
CA THR A 2 14.14 14.89 21.09
C THR A 2 13.89 13.41 20.83
N ALA A 3 13.01 13.09 19.88
CA ALA A 3 12.84 11.70 19.46
C ALA A 3 14.18 11.16 18.93
N PRO A 4 14.52 9.88 19.19
CA PRO A 4 15.72 9.26 18.64
C PRO A 4 15.68 9.28 17.10
N ALA A 5 16.85 9.28 16.46
CA ALA A 5 16.99 9.59 15.04
C ALA A 5 16.24 8.62 14.11
N ASP A 6 16.02 7.38 14.55
CA ASP A 6 15.23 6.32 13.91
C ASP A 6 13.70 6.52 14.02
N GLN A 7 13.25 7.51 14.80
CA GLN A 7 11.84 7.91 14.94
C GLN A 7 11.54 9.25 14.24
N LEU A 8 12.52 9.81 13.52
CA LEU A 8 12.34 11.03 12.76
C LEU A 8 11.89 10.70 11.34
N PHE A 9 11.01 11.54 10.79
CA PHE A 9 10.63 11.45 9.39
C PHE A 9 11.87 11.61 8.48
N GLY A 10 12.14 10.62 7.64
CA GLY A 10 13.24 10.60 6.68
C GLY A 10 12.81 11.01 5.27
N PRO A 11 12.67 12.31 4.94
CA PRO A 11 12.09 12.78 3.67
C PRO A 11 12.88 12.39 2.41
N LYS A 12 14.11 11.90 2.58
CA LYS A 12 14.98 11.46 1.48
C LYS A 12 15.04 9.94 1.34
N GLU A 13 14.45 9.21 2.28
CA GLU A 13 14.39 7.76 2.24
C GLU A 13 13.33 7.31 1.24
N LYS A 14 13.54 6.13 0.67
CA LYS A 14 12.54 5.55 -0.23
C LYS A 14 11.42 5.01 0.64
N ILE A 15 10.20 5.43 0.35
CA ILE A 15 9.02 4.82 0.95
C ILE A 15 8.90 3.35 0.51
N THR A 16 8.57 2.48 1.44
CA THR A 16 8.18 1.09 1.20
C THR A 16 6.74 1.01 0.69
N ARG A 17 6.37 -0.10 0.05
CA ARG A 17 4.99 -0.27 -0.44
C ARG A 17 3.97 -0.28 0.72
N GLN A 18 4.32 -0.81 1.88
CA GLN A 18 3.44 -0.81 3.06
C GLN A 18 3.22 0.58 3.66
N GLU A 19 4.26 1.42 3.68
CA GLU A 19 4.11 2.82 4.10
C GLU A 19 3.22 3.61 3.13
N ALA A 20 3.39 3.36 1.82
CA ALA A 20 2.54 3.99 0.81
C ALA A 20 1.08 3.53 0.90
N ALA A 21 0.84 2.25 1.20
CA ALA A 21 -0.51 1.71 1.45
C ALA A 21 -1.18 2.43 2.63
N VAL A 22 -0.47 2.54 3.76
CA VAL A 22 -0.97 3.24 4.96
C VAL A 22 -1.27 4.71 4.65
N ALA A 23 -0.36 5.43 3.99
CA ALA A 23 -0.59 6.82 3.59
C ALA A 23 -1.83 6.96 2.68
N LYS A 24 -2.02 6.04 1.74
CA LYS A 24 -3.18 6.07 0.84
C LYS A 24 -4.50 5.80 1.57
N VAL A 25 -4.51 4.88 2.52
CA VAL A 25 -5.69 4.57 3.36
C VAL A 25 -6.05 5.73 4.27
N MET A 26 -5.06 6.40 4.89
CA MET A 26 -5.33 7.62 5.67
C MET A 26 -6.01 8.71 4.82
N LEU A 27 -5.64 8.81 3.54
CA LEU A 27 -6.24 9.76 2.59
C LEU A 27 -7.61 9.33 2.03
N SER A 28 -8.11 8.13 2.34
CA SER A 28 -9.39 7.63 1.83
C SER A 28 -10.61 8.01 2.67
N MET A 29 -10.41 8.73 3.80
CA MET A 29 -11.46 9.33 4.65
C MET A 29 -12.60 8.36 5.04
N GLY A 30 -12.28 7.12 5.42
CA GLY A 30 -13.27 6.15 5.89
C GLY A 30 -13.90 5.31 4.78
N ALA A 31 -13.16 5.04 3.70
CA ALA A 31 -13.56 4.06 2.69
C ALA A 31 -13.97 2.73 3.36
N LYS A 32 -15.01 2.09 2.83
CA LYS A 32 -15.48 0.79 3.36
C LYS A 32 -14.34 -0.23 3.25
N PRO A 33 -14.04 -0.98 4.31
CA PRO A 33 -13.02 -2.00 4.25
C PRO A 33 -13.38 -3.04 3.19
N VAL A 34 -12.41 -3.35 2.33
CA VAL A 34 -12.47 -4.45 1.36
C VAL A 34 -11.27 -5.31 1.68
N GLU A 35 -11.53 -6.54 2.12
CA GLU A 35 -10.46 -7.46 2.48
C GLU A 35 -9.93 -8.17 1.24
N GLY A 36 -8.61 -8.18 1.09
CA GLY A 36 -7.91 -8.95 0.08
C GLY A 36 -6.94 -9.94 0.73
N THR A 37 -6.81 -11.13 0.17
CA THR A 37 -5.84 -12.12 0.67
C THR A 37 -4.43 -11.71 0.27
N THR A 38 -3.52 -11.60 1.24
CA THR A 38 -2.12 -11.23 1.00
C THR A 38 -1.20 -12.43 1.21
N ALA A 39 -0.15 -12.51 0.39
CA ALA A 39 0.98 -13.41 0.60
C ALA A 39 2.24 -12.59 0.93
N GLY A 40 3.23 -13.24 1.53
CA GLY A 40 4.49 -12.60 1.92
C GLY A 40 4.42 -11.92 3.28
N ASP A 41 5.47 -11.15 3.59
CA ASP A 41 5.66 -10.53 4.91
C ASP A 41 5.28 -9.04 4.88
N THR A 42 4.42 -8.64 5.81
CA THR A 42 3.95 -7.27 6.04
C THR A 42 4.05 -7.00 7.52
N ASP A 43 4.53 -5.81 7.92
CA ASP A 43 4.56 -5.50 9.34
C ASP A 43 3.14 -5.31 9.90
N ALA A 44 2.92 -5.78 11.13
CA ALA A 44 1.59 -5.77 11.79
C ALA A 44 0.88 -4.40 11.77
N TRP A 45 1.64 -3.29 11.82
CA TRP A 45 1.08 -1.93 11.78
C TRP A 45 0.50 -1.54 10.40
N ALA A 46 0.85 -2.28 9.34
CA ALA A 46 0.44 -2.01 7.97
C ALA A 46 -0.48 -3.09 7.38
N GLU A 47 -0.75 -4.19 8.09
CA GLU A 47 -1.54 -5.33 7.61
C GLU A 47 -2.91 -4.90 7.07
N ASP A 48 -3.66 -4.10 7.84
CA ASP A 48 -4.99 -3.61 7.44
C ASP A 48 -4.92 -2.80 6.14
N ALA A 49 -3.91 -1.94 6.02
CA ALA A 49 -3.77 -1.08 4.85
C ALA A 49 -3.35 -1.86 3.60
N VAL A 50 -2.45 -2.83 3.75
CA VAL A 50 -2.01 -3.69 2.63
C VAL A 50 -3.16 -4.60 2.19
N THR A 51 -3.85 -5.23 3.14
CA THR A 51 -5.06 -6.04 2.90
C THR A 51 -6.11 -5.24 2.14
N PHE A 52 -6.34 -3.99 2.55
CA PHE A 52 -7.26 -3.09 1.88
C PHE A 52 -6.82 -2.76 0.44
N ILE A 53 -5.58 -2.31 0.25
CA ILE A 53 -5.02 -1.98 -1.07
C ILE A 53 -5.10 -3.18 -2.02
N VAL A 54 -4.84 -4.39 -1.51
CA VAL A 54 -4.97 -5.62 -2.28
C VAL A 54 -6.43 -5.92 -2.62
N GLY A 55 -7.34 -5.81 -1.65
CA GLY A 55 -8.77 -6.05 -1.85
C GLY A 55 -9.38 -5.15 -2.93
N ILE A 56 -8.97 -3.89 -2.98
CA ILE A 56 -9.42 -2.92 -4.00
C ILE A 56 -8.56 -2.93 -5.28
N LYS A 57 -7.56 -3.80 -5.35
CA LYS A 57 -6.64 -3.99 -6.49
C LYS A 57 -5.88 -2.72 -6.88
N PHE A 58 -5.41 -1.96 -5.89
CA PHE A 58 -4.64 -0.73 -6.07
C PHE A 58 -3.15 -1.00 -6.24
N TYR A 59 -2.81 -1.81 -7.24
CA TYR A 59 -1.45 -2.22 -7.55
C TYR A 59 -1.27 -2.49 -9.05
N GLY A 60 -0.02 -2.52 -9.52
CA GLY A 60 0.32 -2.78 -10.91
C GLY A 60 0.60 -4.27 -11.19
N PRO A 61 1.05 -4.60 -12.41
CA PRO A 61 1.31 -5.98 -12.84
C PRO A 61 2.49 -6.66 -12.12
N GLU A 62 3.27 -5.92 -11.34
CA GLU A 62 4.36 -6.43 -10.51
C GLU A 62 3.87 -7.30 -9.34
N VAL A 63 2.61 -7.17 -8.95
CA VAL A 63 1.97 -7.99 -7.92
C VAL A 63 1.48 -9.28 -8.54
N THR A 64 2.06 -10.40 -8.11
CA THR A 64 1.67 -11.73 -8.56
C THR A 64 0.63 -12.32 -7.63
N LEU A 65 -0.35 -13.03 -8.21
CA LEU A 65 -1.34 -13.78 -7.46
C LEU A 65 -0.96 -15.26 -7.43
N SER A 66 -1.08 -15.89 -6.27
CA SER A 66 -1.03 -17.35 -6.15
C SER A 66 -2.31 -18.00 -6.68
N ALA A 67 -2.32 -19.33 -6.77
CA ALA A 67 -3.45 -20.10 -7.31
C ALA A 67 -4.76 -19.93 -6.51
N ASP A 68 -4.66 -19.62 -5.22
CA ASP A 68 -5.76 -19.30 -4.31
C ASP A 68 -6.12 -17.80 -4.29
N GLY A 69 -5.45 -16.99 -5.10
CA GLY A 69 -5.74 -15.56 -5.25
C GLY A 69 -5.06 -14.65 -4.23
N ALA A 70 -4.15 -15.17 -3.39
CA ALA A 70 -3.36 -14.33 -2.49
C ALA A 70 -2.34 -13.48 -3.27
N ALA A 71 -2.28 -12.19 -2.96
CA ALA A 71 -1.40 -11.25 -3.65
C ALA A 71 -0.05 -11.10 -2.93
N ASP A 72 1.06 -11.37 -3.63
CA ASP A 72 2.40 -11.03 -3.17
C ASP A 72 2.69 -9.54 -3.45
N TYR A 73 2.28 -8.68 -2.51
CA TYR A 73 2.40 -7.22 -2.63
C TYR A 73 3.85 -6.73 -2.47
N LYS A 74 4.75 -7.56 -1.93
CA LYS A 74 6.11 -7.21 -1.53
C LYS A 74 6.17 -5.95 -0.65
N SER A 75 5.33 -5.94 0.38
CA SER A 75 5.07 -4.84 1.32
C SER A 75 6.33 -4.09 1.80
N LYS A 76 7.39 -4.82 2.15
CA LYS A 76 8.64 -4.26 2.69
C LYS A 76 9.62 -3.73 1.64
N GLN A 77 9.35 -3.92 0.34
CA GLN A 77 10.21 -3.41 -0.72
C GLN A 77 10.01 -1.91 -0.94
N ALA A 78 11.09 -1.23 -1.30
CA ALA A 78 11.06 0.17 -1.71
C ALA A 78 10.17 0.33 -2.95
N MET A 79 9.23 1.26 -2.89
CA MET A 79 8.27 1.51 -3.96
C MET A 79 8.92 2.30 -5.10
N THR A 80 8.73 1.82 -6.33
CA THR A 80 9.23 2.53 -7.51
C THR A 80 8.34 3.71 -7.89
N ARG A 81 8.85 4.63 -8.72
CA ARG A 81 8.05 5.75 -9.23
C ARG A 81 6.91 5.26 -10.13
N GLN A 82 7.12 4.16 -10.86
CA GLN A 82 6.12 3.54 -11.71
C GLN A 82 4.98 2.94 -10.88
N GLU A 83 5.32 2.22 -9.80
CA GLU A 83 4.34 1.68 -8.85
C GLU A 83 3.52 2.80 -8.18
N ALA A 84 4.18 3.89 -7.79
CA ALA A 84 3.50 5.08 -7.27
C ALA A 84 2.53 5.71 -8.26
N ALA A 85 2.94 5.82 -9.52
CA ALA A 85 2.06 6.32 -10.57
C ALA A 85 0.85 5.40 -10.79
N ALA A 86 1.04 4.07 -10.76
CA ALA A 86 -0.05 3.11 -10.91
C ALA A 86 -1.06 3.21 -9.75
N LEU A 87 -0.58 3.25 -8.51
CA LEU A 87 -1.43 3.41 -7.32
C LEU A 87 -2.25 4.71 -7.38
N LEU A 88 -1.61 5.83 -7.73
CA LEU A 88 -2.28 7.13 -7.85
C LEU A 88 -3.29 7.15 -9.01
N TYR A 89 -2.97 6.52 -10.14
CA TYR A 89 -3.88 6.39 -11.29
C TYR A 89 -5.11 5.56 -10.96
N LEU A 90 -4.94 4.45 -10.24
CA LEU A 90 -6.06 3.60 -9.81
C LEU A 90 -6.93 4.33 -8.77
N ALA A 91 -6.29 5.09 -7.87
CA ALA A 91 -6.99 5.95 -6.91
C ALA A 91 -7.84 7.04 -7.58
N SER A 92 -7.35 7.68 -8.65
CA SER A 92 -8.11 8.72 -9.35
C SER A 92 -9.29 8.14 -10.13
N LYS A 93 -9.18 6.92 -10.66
CA LYS A 93 -10.31 6.24 -11.33
C LYS A 93 -11.50 6.00 -10.41
N TRP A 94 -11.26 5.70 -9.14
CA TRP A 94 -12.35 5.55 -8.17
C TRP A 94 -13.14 6.87 -8.01
N SER A 95 -12.46 8.02 -7.96
CA SER A 95 -13.13 9.33 -7.83
C SER A 95 -13.93 9.79 -9.06
N LEU A 96 -13.87 9.04 -10.16
CA LEU A 96 -14.50 9.37 -11.45
C LEU A 96 -15.64 8.41 -11.83
N VAL A 97 -16.01 7.48 -10.95
CA VAL A 97 -17.27 6.74 -11.08
C VAL A 97 -18.40 7.64 -10.58
N PRO A 98 -19.39 8.01 -11.41
CA PRO A 98 -20.52 8.83 -10.98
C PRO A 98 -21.37 8.16 -9.91
#